data_AF-A0A9E4YBW5-F1
#
_entry.id   AF-A0A9E4YBW5-F1
#
_cell.length_a   1.000
_cell.length_b   1.000
_cell.length_c   1.000
_cell.angle_alpha   90.00
_cell.angle_beta   90.00
_cell.angle_gamma   90.00
#
_symmetry.space_group_name_H-M   'P 1'
#
loop_
_entity.id
_entity.type
_entity.pdbx_description
1 polymer ?
#
loop_
_entity_poly.entity_id
_entity_poly.type
_entity_poly.pdbx_seq_one_letter_code
_entity_poly.pdbx_strand_id
1 'polypeptide(L)'
;GLKDTVQDGRTGYLVPWRCPEPFAERLDLLLTNEPLRRSLGREARAVAETYRWSRVAEQVESVYHDLVGSYRGVAVGAHVA
;
A
#
# COMPACT_ATOMS: atom_id res chain seq x y z
N GLY A 1 -6.13 5.58 -3.43
CA GLY A 1 -6.24 5.37 -1.97
C GLY A 1 -6.80 3.99 -1.65
N LEU A 2 -8.12 3.84 -1.55
CA LEU A 2 -8.74 2.55 -1.18
C LEU A 2 -8.47 1.43 -2.20
N LYS A 3 -8.59 1.73 -3.50
CA LYS A 3 -8.34 0.75 -4.57
C LYS A 3 -6.88 0.27 -4.64
N ASP A 4 -5.95 1.04 -4.08
CA ASP A 4 -4.51 0.70 -4.09
C ASP A 4 -4.14 -0.19 -2.90
N THR A 5 -4.96 -0.16 -1.84
CA THR A 5 -4.70 -0.86 -0.57
C THR A 5 -5.61 -2.07 -0.36
N VAL A 6 -6.79 -2.09 -1.00
CA VAL A 6 -7.75 -3.19 -0.92
C VAL A 6 -7.84 -3.92 -2.26
N GLN A 7 -7.53 -5.22 -2.23
CA GLN A 7 -7.85 -6.18 -3.29
C GLN A 7 -9.25 -6.73 -3.04
N ASP A 8 -10.21 -6.36 -3.89
CA ASP A 8 -11.63 -6.73 -3.77
C ASP A 8 -11.82 -8.26 -3.72
N GLY A 9 -12.67 -8.73 -2.80
CA GLY A 9 -12.94 -10.14 -2.56
C GLY A 9 -11.82 -10.94 -1.89
N ARG A 10 -10.60 -10.39 -1.79
CA ARG A 10 -9.43 -11.09 -1.23
C ARG A 10 -8.95 -10.52 0.09
N THR A 11 -8.88 -9.20 0.21
CA THR A 11 -8.42 -8.48 1.43
C THR A 11 -9.51 -7.59 2.02
N GLY A 12 -10.65 -7.50 1.35
CA GLY A 12 -11.80 -6.69 1.74
C GLY A 12 -12.77 -6.59 0.56
N TYR A 13 -13.80 -5.74 0.70
CA TYR A 13 -14.71 -5.44 -0.40
C TYR A 13 -14.67 -3.95 -0.73
N LEU A 14 -14.68 -3.64 -2.01
CA LEU A 14 -14.85 -2.29 -2.54
C LEU A 14 -16.30 -2.10 -2.96
N VAL A 15 -17.03 -1.32 -2.18
CA VAL A 15 -18.44 -1.02 -2.43
C VAL A 15 -18.56 0.25 -3.26
N PRO A 16 -19.46 0.30 -4.27
CA PRO A 16 -19.75 1.52 -5.00
C PRO A 16 -20.11 2.69 -4.09
N TRP A 17 -19.69 3.90 -4.48
CA TRP A 17 -19.86 5.09 -3.67
C TRP A 17 -21.34 5.45 -3.51
N ARG A 18 -21.76 5.77 -2.28
CA ARG A 18 -23.14 6.17 -1.94
C ARG A 18 -24.20 5.14 -2.33
N CYS A 19 -23.86 3.86 -2.30
CA CYS A 19 -24.80 2.76 -2.49
C CYS A 19 -25.02 2.05 -1.14
N PRO A 20 -26.06 2.42 -0.37
CA PRO A 20 -26.29 1.87 0.97
C PRO A 20 -26.67 0.39 0.94
N GLU A 21 -27.41 -0.07 -0.08
CA GLU A 21 -27.86 -1.47 -0.17
C GLU A 21 -26.68 -2.43 -0.37
N PRO A 22 -25.79 -2.24 -1.38
CA PRO A 22 -24.59 -3.07 -1.52
C PRO A 22 -23.65 -2.97 -0.31
N PHE A 23 -23.63 -1.82 0.39
CA PHE A 23 -22.84 -1.68 1.61
C PHE A 23 -23.38 -2.54 2.74
N ALA A 24 -24.69 -2.50 2.98
CA ALA A 24 -25.37 -3.31 3.98
C ALA A 24 -25.21 -4.81 3.68
N GLU A 25 -25.36 -5.22 2.41
CA GLU A 25 -25.18 -6.62 1.99
C GLU A 25 -23.77 -7.15 2.32
N ARG A 26 -22.71 -6.37 2.02
CA ARG A 26 -21.34 -6.77 2.33
C ARG A 26 -21.06 -6.79 3.83
N LEU A 27 -21.65 -5.85 4.57
CA LEU A 27 -21.52 -5.83 6.02
C LEU A 27 -22.19 -7.06 6.65
N ASP A 28 -23.42 -7.36 6.25
CA ASP A 28 -24.18 -8.51 6.76
C ASP A 28 -23.49 -9.83 6.43
N LEU A 29 -23.01 -10.00 5.20
CA LEU A 29 -22.18 -11.13 4.79
C LEU A 29 -20.96 -11.32 5.71
N LEU A 30 -20.23 -10.26 6.01
CA LEU A 30 -19.06 -10.34 6.87
C LEU A 30 -19.41 -10.59 8.34
N LEU A 31 -20.51 -10.06 8.84
CA LEU A 31 -20.96 -10.27 10.22
C LEU A 31 -21.43 -11.71 10.43
N THR A 32 -22.16 -12.26 9.48
CA THR A 32 -22.77 -13.60 9.55
C THR A 32 -21.83 -14.74 9.12
N ASN A 33 -20.77 -14.46 8.35
CA ASN A 33 -19.81 -15.46 7.89
C ASN A 33 -18.42 -15.27 8.52
N GLU A 34 -18.22 -15.82 9.73
CA GLU A 34 -16.92 -15.75 10.42
C GLU A 34 -15.75 -16.35 9.61
N PRO A 35 -15.86 -17.54 9.00
CA PRO A 35 -14.76 -18.11 8.23
C PRO A 35 -14.27 -17.18 7.10
N LEU A 36 -15.20 -16.58 6.35
CA LEU A 36 -14.90 -15.61 5.31
C LEU A 36 -14.21 -14.38 5.90
N ARG A 37 -14.79 -13.78 6.95
CA ARG A 37 -14.23 -12.61 7.64
C ARG A 37 -12.80 -12.87 8.13
N ARG A 38 -12.53 -14.03 8.72
CA ARG A 38 -11.19 -14.42 9.17
C ARG A 38 -10.23 -14.61 7.99
N SER A 39 -10.71 -15.20 6.89
CA SER A 39 -9.89 -15.39 5.69
C SER A 39 -9.44 -14.06 5.08
N LEU A 40 -10.39 -13.16 4.84
CA LEU A 40 -10.12 -11.79 4.36
C LEU A 40 -9.14 -11.06 5.29
N GLY A 41 -9.34 -11.16 6.61
CA GLY A 41 -8.47 -10.52 7.60
C GLY A 41 -7.03 -11.04 7.58
N ARG A 42 -6.82 -12.34 7.38
CA ARG A 42 -5.46 -12.92 7.25
C ARG A 42 -4.75 -12.42 6.00
N GLU A 43 -5.43 -12.44 4.85
CA GLU A 43 -4.89 -11.93 3.59
C GLU A 43 -4.59 -10.43 3.70
N ALA A 44 -5.52 -9.64 4.27
CA ALA A 44 -5.34 -8.21 4.49
C ALA A 44 -4.14 -7.91 5.37
N ARG A 45 -3.95 -8.69 6.45
CA ARG A 45 -2.78 -8.55 7.33
C ARG A 45 -1.49 -8.79 6.56
N ALA A 46 -1.40 -9.87 5.79
CA ALA A 46 -0.21 -10.19 5.00
C ALA A 46 0.15 -9.08 4.01
N VAL A 47 -0.85 -8.50 3.33
CA VAL A 47 -0.65 -7.38 2.40
C VAL A 47 -0.24 -6.11 3.15
N ALA A 48 -0.90 -5.77 4.25
CA ALA A 48 -0.59 -4.59 5.06
C ALA A 48 0.87 -4.59 5.57
N GLU A 49 1.40 -5.75 5.91
CA GLU A 49 2.79 -5.91 6.37
C GLU A 49 3.83 -5.59 5.29
N THR A 50 3.44 -5.52 4.03
CA THR A 50 4.33 -5.08 2.95
C THR A 50 4.49 -3.56 2.90
N TYR A 51 3.59 -2.80 3.53
CA TYR A 51 3.59 -1.34 3.57
C TYR A 51 4.25 -0.75 4.83
N ARG A 52 5.18 -1.49 5.45
CA ARG A 52 5.91 -1.04 6.65
C ARG A 52 6.76 0.19 6.38
N TRP A 53 6.76 1.14 7.32
CA TRP A 53 7.60 2.35 7.25
C TRP A 53 9.08 2.05 7.08
N SER A 54 9.60 0.95 7.66
CA SER A 54 10.99 0.53 7.46
C SER A 54 11.31 0.30 5.99
N ARG A 55 10.42 -0.37 5.25
CA ARG A 55 10.58 -0.63 3.82
C ARG A 55 10.53 0.66 3.00
N VAL A 56 9.67 1.60 3.38
CA VAL A 56 9.61 2.93 2.74
C VAL A 56 10.91 3.70 2.98
N ALA A 57 11.43 3.67 4.21
CA ALA A 57 12.68 4.33 4.56
C ALA A 57 13.87 3.76 3.76
N GLU A 58 13.98 2.43 3.67
CA GLU A 58 14.99 1.74 2.86
C GLU A 58 14.94 2.16 1.37
N GLN A 59 13.73 2.26 0.81
CA GLN A 59 13.53 2.70 -0.59
C GLN A 59 13.98 4.15 -0.80
N VAL A 60 13.62 5.04 0.13
CA VAL A 60 14.03 6.46 0.06
C VAL A 60 15.53 6.61 0.26
N GLU A 61 16.12 5.85 1.18
CA GLU A 61 17.57 5.82 1.41
C GLU A 61 18.32 5.38 0.16
N SER A 62 17.86 4.33 -0.54
CA SER A 62 18.45 3.88 -1.81
C SER A 62 18.50 5.01 -2.84
N VAL A 63 17.40 5.77 -2.98
CA VAL A 63 17.35 6.91 -3.91
C VAL A 63 18.37 7.99 -3.53
N TYR A 64 18.54 8.29 -2.23
CA TYR A 64 19.56 9.24 -1.78
C TYR A 64 20.99 8.74 -2.01
N HIS A 65 21.24 7.45 -1.77
CA HIS A 65 22.53 6.85 -2.03
C HIS A 65 22.89 6.91 -3.53
N ASP A 66 21.94 6.59 -4.41
CA ASP A 66 22.11 6.67 -5.86
C ASP A 66 22.38 8.12 -6.34
N LEU A 67 21.67 9.08 -5.76
CA LEU A 67 21.85 10.50 -6.09
C LEU A 67 23.23 11.01 -5.64
N VAL A 68 23.67 10.67 -4.42
CA VAL A 68 25.00 11.08 -3.91
C VAL A 68 26.12 10.38 -4.67
N GLY A 69 25.95 9.09 -4.99
CA GLY A 69 26.90 8.32 -5.78
C GLY A 69 27.10 8.87 -7.20
N SER A 70 26.00 9.23 -7.87
CA SER A 70 26.04 9.87 -9.18
C SER A 70 26.66 11.28 -9.15
N TYR A 71 26.38 12.07 -8.11
CA TYR A 71 26.97 13.41 -7.97
C TYR A 71 28.48 13.38 -7.74
N ARG A 72 29.01 12.37 -7.04
CA ARG A 72 30.47 12.18 -6.87
C ARG A 72 31.20 11.78 -8.15
N GLY A 73 30.48 11.26 -9.15
CA GLY A 73 31.00 10.96 -10.49
C GLY A 73 30.98 12.15 -11.45
N VAL A 74 30.26 13.23 -11.13
CA VAL A 74 30.29 14.48 -11.87
C VAL A 74 31.35 15.36 -11.24
N ALA A 75 32.55 15.39 -11.83
CA ALA A 75 33.52 16.42 -11.49
C ALA A 75 32.83 17.78 -11.61
N VAL A 76 32.88 18.58 -10.54
CA VAL A 76 32.45 19.98 -10.54
C VAL A 76 33.38 20.74 -11.49
N GLY A 77 33.11 20.63 -12.79
CA GLY A 77 33.77 21.36 -13.84
C GLY A 77 33.29 22.79 -13.80
N ALA A 78 34.14 23.67 -13.26
CA ALA A 78 34.33 25.05 -13.67
C ALA A 78 33.06 25.90 -13.94
N HIS A 79 32.58 26.61 -12.91
CA HIS A 79 32.01 27.95 -13.12
C HIS A 79 32.21 28.83 -11.88
N VAL A 80 33.47 29.19 -11.63
CA VAL A 80 33.81 30.47 -11.00
C VAL A 80 35.01 31.04 -11.75
N ALA A 81 34.72 31.91 -12.71
CA ALA A 81 35.61 32.92 -13.26
C ALA A 81 34.72 34.10 -13.69
#